data_AF-A0A432MH21-F1
#
_entry.id   AF-A0A432MH21-F1
#
_cell.length_a   1.000
_cell.length_b   1.000
_cell.length_c   1.000
_cell.angle_alpha   90.00
_cell.angle_beta   90.00
_cell.angle_gamma   90.00
#
_symmetry.space_group_name_H-M   'P 1'
#
loop_
_entity.id
_entity.type
_entity.pdbx_description
1 polymer ?
#
loop_
_entity_poly.entity_id
_entity_poly.type
_entity_poly.pdbx_seq_one_letter_code
_entity_poly.pdbx_strand_id
1 'polypeptide(L)'
;MIRDPNAPLPDPEETLVPRVFLREPGWKVGMKVGSEREFCHAIAPGDDAYHRLSDGELFVYSPEEKLCLPCAERRGLLHFEPKRLRNSMQTFEMGGPAQAGDTFKIVDPDDE
;
A
#
# COMPACT_ATOMS: atom_id res chain seq x y z
N MET A 1 -29.01 0.26 -11.47
CA MET A 1 -28.63 1.69 -11.58
C MET A 1 -27.74 1.82 -12.79
N ILE A 2 -28.25 2.41 -13.87
CA ILE A 2 -27.50 2.62 -15.12
C ILE A 2 -26.74 3.94 -14.93
N ARG A 3 -25.41 3.92 -14.96
CA ARG A 3 -24.60 5.15 -14.91
C ARG A 3 -24.81 5.92 -16.21
N ASP A 4 -25.16 7.20 -16.09
CA ASP A 4 -25.25 8.12 -17.22
C ASP A 4 -23.86 8.22 -17.88
N PRO A 5 -23.71 7.88 -19.18
CA PRO A 5 -22.43 7.94 -19.88
C PRO A 5 -21.92 9.38 -20.09
N ASN A 6 -22.73 10.40 -19.81
CA ASN A 6 -22.37 11.81 -19.92
C ASN A 6 -22.21 12.50 -18.56
N ALA A 7 -22.15 11.73 -17.47
CA ALA A 7 -21.79 12.27 -16.18
C ALA A 7 -20.36 12.84 -16.25
N PRO A 8 -20.12 14.07 -15.76
CA PRO A 8 -18.77 14.59 -15.66
C PRO A 8 -17.92 13.61 -14.85
N LEU A 9 -16.72 13.30 -15.36
CA LEU A 9 -15.76 12.51 -14.62
C LEU A 9 -15.51 13.22 -13.28
N PRO A 10 -15.50 12.51 -12.15
CA PRO A 10 -15.18 13.13 -10.87
C PRO A 10 -13.80 13.79 -10.98
N ASP A 11 -13.65 14.95 -10.35
CA ASP A 11 -12.40 15.69 -10.33
C ASP A 11 -11.30 14.76 -9.77
N PRO A 12 -10.15 14.57 -10.44
CA PRO A 12 -9.09 13.68 -9.94
C PRO A 12 -8.58 14.06 -8.54
N GLU A 13 -8.82 15.28 -8.07
CA GLU A 13 -8.53 15.71 -6.69
C GLU A 13 -9.54 15.19 -5.66
N GLU A 14 -10.78 14.84 -6.05
CA GLU A 14 -11.85 14.44 -5.13
C GLU A 14 -11.82 12.95 -4.71
N THR A 15 -10.94 12.14 -5.29
CA THR A 15 -10.88 10.69 -4.98
C THR A 15 -9.48 10.17 -4.69
N LEU A 16 -8.70 10.92 -3.91
CA LEU A 16 -7.49 10.38 -3.29
C LEU A 16 -7.87 9.42 -2.17
N VAL A 17 -8.13 8.16 -2.53
CA VAL A 17 -8.24 7.08 -1.54
C VAL A 17 -6.87 6.94 -0.85
N PRO A 18 -6.79 7.09 0.48
CA PRO A 18 -5.54 6.97 1.21
C PRO A 18 -4.89 5.61 0.94
N ARG A 19 -3.60 5.63 0.60
CA ARG A 19 -2.84 4.40 0.40
C ARG A 19 -2.31 3.91 1.75
N VAL A 20 -2.39 2.60 1.96
CA VAL A 20 -1.84 1.92 3.13
C VAL A 20 -0.79 0.94 2.65
N PHE A 21 0.37 0.97 3.29
CA PHE A 21 1.53 0.15 2.98
C PHE A 21 1.88 -0.76 4.16
N LEU A 22 2.21 -2.01 3.86
CA LEU A 22 2.68 -3.01 4.81
C LEU A 22 4.15 -3.29 4.49
N ARG A 23 5.06 -2.85 5.37
CA ARG A 23 6.51 -2.89 5.10
C ARG A 23 7.23 -4.08 5.74
N GLU A 24 6.63 -4.68 6.76
CA GLU A 24 7.25 -5.78 7.49
C GLU A 24 7.29 -7.08 6.66
N PRO A 25 8.47 -7.71 6.49
CA PRO A 25 8.59 -8.98 5.80
C PRO A 25 7.72 -10.06 6.46
N GLY A 26 7.15 -10.95 5.64
CA GLY A 26 6.34 -12.08 6.11
C GLY A 26 4.87 -11.76 6.38
N TRP A 27 4.51 -10.48 6.49
CA TRP A 27 3.13 -10.05 6.58
C TRP A 27 2.46 -9.96 5.21
N LYS A 28 1.18 -10.32 5.15
CA LYS A 28 0.34 -10.32 3.96
C LYS A 28 -1.01 -9.70 4.27
N VAL A 29 -1.68 -9.19 3.24
CA VAL A 29 -3.06 -8.71 3.32
C VAL A 29 -4.01 -9.84 2.90
N GLY A 30 -5.09 -10.00 3.64
CA GLY A 30 -6.19 -10.90 3.31
C GLY A 30 -7.53 -10.17 3.41
N MET A 31 -8.56 -10.74 2.80
CA MET A 31 -9.95 -10.33 2.97
C MET A 31 -10.71 -11.49 3.59
N LYS A 32 -11.45 -11.23 4.66
CA LYS A 32 -12.31 -12.23 5.28
C LYS A 32 -13.48 -12.50 4.33
N VAL A 33 -13.69 -13.77 3.99
CA VAL A 33 -14.80 -14.20 3.15
C VAL A 33 -15.63 -15.24 3.90
N GLY A 34 -16.95 -15.17 3.76
CA GLY A 34 -17.91 -16.14 4.28
C GLY A 34 -18.30 -15.92 5.74
N SER A 35 -19.16 -16.80 6.26
CA SER A 35 -19.83 -16.63 7.56
C SER A 35 -19.03 -17.12 8.77
N GLU A 36 -17.92 -17.83 8.54
CA GLU A 36 -17.13 -18.42 9.62
C GLU A 36 -16.63 -17.35 10.61
N ARG A 37 -16.63 -17.70 11.89
CA ARG A 37 -16.17 -16.80 12.96
C ARG A 37 -14.66 -16.85 13.02
N GLU A 38 -14.03 -15.78 12.57
CA GLU A 38 -12.60 -15.56 12.70
C GLU A 38 -12.35 -14.32 13.56
N PHE A 39 -11.25 -14.34 14.30
CA PHE A 39 -10.90 -13.27 15.23
C PHE A 39 -9.45 -12.82 14.99
N CYS A 40 -9.17 -11.57 15.34
CA CYS A 40 -7.80 -11.09 15.44
C CYS A 40 -7.12 -11.70 16.67
N HIS A 41 -5.79 -11.80 16.66
CA HIS A 41 -4.98 -12.37 17.74
C HIS A 41 -4.46 -11.32 18.72
N ALA A 42 -5.03 -10.10 18.70
CA ALA A 42 -4.66 -9.01 19.60
C ALA A 42 -5.88 -8.50 20.38
N ILE A 43 -5.67 -8.18 21.65
CA ILE A 43 -6.65 -7.45 22.46
C ILE A 43 -6.13 -6.02 22.59
N ALA A 44 -6.95 -5.03 22.26
CA ALA A 44 -6.56 -3.64 22.42
C ALA A 44 -6.39 -3.30 23.90
N PRO A 45 -5.55 -2.32 24.26
CA PRO A 45 -5.62 -1.72 25.58
C PRO A 45 -7.05 -1.22 25.87
N GLY A 46 -7.67 -1.74 26.92
CA GLY A 46 -9.04 -1.38 27.32
C GLY A 46 -10.15 -2.24 26.72
N ASP A 47 -9.83 -3.19 25.84
CA ASP A 47 -10.80 -4.18 25.37
C ASP A 47 -10.72 -5.47 26.22
N ASP A 48 -11.86 -6.13 26.40
CA ASP A 48 -11.98 -7.37 27.17
C ASP A 48 -12.01 -8.63 26.28
N ALA A 49 -12.03 -8.46 24.96
CA ALA A 49 -12.19 -9.54 24.00
C ALA A 49 -11.42 -9.28 22.69
N TYR A 50 -11.14 -10.37 21.96
CA TYR A 50 -10.59 -10.31 20.61
C TYR A 50 -11.60 -9.72 19.62
N HIS A 51 -11.11 -8.95 18.65
CA HIS A 51 -11.96 -8.39 17.60
C HIS A 51 -12.37 -9.47 16.61
N ARG A 52 -13.67 -9.56 16.32
CA ARG A 52 -14.20 -10.45 15.29
C ARG A 52 -13.98 -9.82 13.92
N LEU A 53 -13.48 -10.62 12.98
CA LEU A 53 -13.38 -10.23 11.57
C LEU A 53 -14.71 -10.44 10.87
N SER A 54 -15.20 -9.39 10.23
CA SER A 54 -16.46 -9.37 9.48
C SER A 54 -16.27 -9.81 8.03
N ASP A 55 -17.32 -10.29 7.38
CA ASP A 55 -17.27 -10.61 5.95
C ASP A 55 -16.94 -9.35 5.13
N GLY A 56 -16.02 -9.47 4.17
CA GLY A 56 -15.46 -8.35 3.40
C GLY A 56 -14.42 -7.50 4.15
N GLU A 57 -14.14 -7.79 5.42
CA GLU A 57 -13.14 -7.03 6.19
C GLU A 57 -11.73 -7.39 5.75
N LEU A 58 -10.89 -6.37 5.54
CA LEU A 58 -9.47 -6.54 5.32
C LEU A 58 -8.74 -6.84 6.64
N PHE A 59 -7.80 -7.76 6.59
CA PHE A 59 -6.94 -8.10 7.72
C PHE A 59 -5.50 -8.29 7.24
N VAL A 60 -4.55 -8.23 8.16
CA VAL A 60 -3.16 -8.61 7.89
C VAL A 60 -2.81 -9.88 8.65
N TYR A 61 -1.94 -10.71 8.08
CA TYR A 61 -1.54 -11.96 8.70
C TYR A 61 -0.08 -12.31 8.39
N SER A 62 0.52 -13.02 9.32
CA SER A 62 1.80 -13.70 9.21
C SER A 62 1.58 -15.21 9.42
N PRO A 63 2.61 -16.06 9.34
CA PRO A 63 2.48 -17.47 9.70
C PRO A 63 2.05 -17.71 11.17
N GLU A 64 2.29 -16.74 12.06
CA GLU A 64 2.08 -16.89 13.50
C GLU A 64 0.79 -16.21 13.96
N GLU A 65 0.34 -15.16 13.28
CA GLU A 65 -0.80 -14.39 13.75
C GLU A 65 -1.62 -13.67 12.68
N LYS A 66 -2.83 -13.27 13.08
CA LYS A 66 -3.79 -12.53 12.25
C LYS A 66 -4.29 -11.31 13.00
N LEU A 67 -4.30 -10.14 12.36
CA LEU A 67 -4.70 -8.87 12.96
C LEU A 67 -5.72 -8.14 12.07
N CYS A 68 -6.75 -7.56 12.68
CA CYS A 68 -7.61 -6.59 12.01
C CYS A 68 -6.79 -5.31 11.72
N LEU A 69 -7.23 -4.48 10.76
CA LEU A 69 -6.52 -3.25 10.40
C LEU A 69 -6.27 -2.31 11.60
N PRO A 70 -7.24 -2.06 12.51
CA PRO A 70 -6.98 -1.22 13.69
C PRO A 70 -5.88 -1.77 14.62
N CYS A 71 -5.83 -3.08 14.83
CA CYS A 71 -4.76 -3.70 15.64
C CYS A 71 -3.42 -3.67 14.92
N ALA A 72 -3.41 -3.83 13.60
CA ALA A 72 -2.21 -3.68 12.80
C ALA A 72 -1.65 -2.25 12.83
N GLU A 73 -2.53 -1.24 12.78
CA GLU A 73 -2.17 0.17 12.91
C GLU A 73 -1.55 0.46 14.29
N ARG A 74 -2.21 0.02 15.38
CA ARG A 74 -1.70 0.21 16.74
C ARG A 74 -0.34 -0.46 16.97
N ARG A 75 -0.08 -1.58 16.30
CA ARG A 75 1.22 -2.26 16.34
C ARG A 75 2.29 -1.62 15.44
N GLY A 76 1.93 -0.60 14.67
CA GLY A 76 2.87 0.09 13.77
C GLY A 76 3.20 -0.67 12.49
N LEU A 77 2.39 -1.68 12.11
CA LEU A 77 2.59 -2.46 10.89
C LEU A 77 2.19 -1.68 9.63
N LEU A 78 1.25 -0.75 9.78
CA LEU A 78 0.69 0.04 8.69
C LEU A 78 1.44 1.36 8.54
N HIS A 79 1.71 1.73 7.30
CA HIS A 79 2.29 3.02 6.93
C HIS A 79 1.42 3.72 5.91
N PHE A 80 1.28 5.04 6.03
CA PHE A 80 0.52 5.87 5.08
C PHE A 80 1.41 6.57 4.05
N GLU A 81 2.73 6.53 4.26
CA GLU A 81 3.71 7.02 3.31
C GLU A 81 4.36 5.86 2.54
N PRO A 82 4.69 6.03 1.25
CA PRO A 82 5.47 5.05 0.51
C PRO A 82 6.89 4.92 1.10
N LYS A 83 7.49 3.74 0.99
CA LYS A 83 8.90 3.54 1.37
C LYS A 83 9.78 4.36 0.41
N ARG A 84 10.62 5.25 0.96
CA ARG A 84 11.56 6.02 0.16
C ARG A 84 12.61 5.08 -0.46
N LEU A 85 13.02 5.41 -1.68
CA LEU A 85 14.15 4.73 -2.32
C LEU A 85 15.41 4.94 -1.47
N ARG A 86 16.29 3.92 -1.44
CA ARG A 86 17.55 3.97 -0.70
C ARG A 86 18.45 5.10 -1.22
N ASN A 87 18.49 5.25 -2.54
CA ASN A 87 19.18 6.33 -3.23
C ASN A 87 18.12 7.20 -3.92
N SER A 88 18.36 8.50 -3.99
CA SER A 88 17.54 9.38 -4.84
C SER A 88 17.60 8.89 -6.28
N MET A 89 16.49 9.01 -7.02
CA MET A 89 16.55 8.81 -8.47
C MET A 89 17.49 9.86 -9.05
N GLN A 90 18.52 9.41 -9.78
CA GLN A 90 19.33 10.32 -10.58
C GLN A 90 18.49 10.73 -11.79
N THR A 91 18.22 12.02 -11.90
CA THR A 91 17.60 12.60 -13.10
C THR A 91 18.72 13.07 -14.00
N PHE A 92 18.75 12.54 -15.23
CA PHE A 92 19.70 12.96 -16.24
C PHE A 92 18.98 13.91 -17.20
N GLU A 93 19.44 15.15 -17.29
CA GLU A 93 18.97 16.07 -18.33
C GLU A 93 19.64 15.69 -19.65
N MET A 94 18.86 15.21 -20.62
CA MET A 94 19.36 14.94 -21.96
C MET A 94 19.32 16.21 -22.80
N GLY A 95 20.49 16.66 -23.26
CA GLY A 95 20.59 17.75 -24.22
C GLY A 95 20.32 17.28 -25.65
N GLY A 96 19.39 17.92 -26.34
CA GLY A 96 19.16 17.75 -27.78
C GLY A 96 17.82 17.09 -28.14
N PRO A 97 17.38 17.18 -29.42
CA PRO A 97 16.21 16.47 -29.89
C PRO A 97 16.52 14.96 -29.90
N ALA A 98 15.76 14.17 -29.14
CA ALA A 98 15.89 12.72 -29.14
C ALA A 98 15.54 12.17 -30.53
N GLN A 99 16.49 11.52 -31.20
CA GLN A 99 16.24 10.83 -32.46
C GLN A 99 16.03 9.33 -32.21
N ALA A 100 15.15 8.72 -33.00
CA ALA A 100 14.91 7.28 -32.91
C ALA A 100 16.19 6.53 -33.29
N GLY A 101 16.77 5.80 -32.34
CA GLY A 101 18.01 5.02 -32.52
C GLY A 101 19.20 5.50 -31.69
N ASP A 102 19.06 6.61 -30.95
CA ASP A 102 20.13 7.10 -30.09
C ASP A 102 20.43 6.12 -28.94
N THR A 103 21.71 5.80 -28.78
CA THR A 103 22.22 4.98 -27.67
C THR A 103 22.80 5.92 -26.61
N PHE A 104 22.27 5.87 -25.39
CA PHE A 104 22.79 6.66 -24.28
C PHE A 104 23.89 5.90 -23.53
N LYS A 105 24.95 6.61 -23.12
CA LYS A 105 25.97 6.10 -22.20
C LYS A 105 25.75 6.75 -20.83
N ILE A 106 25.57 5.92 -19.81
CA ILE A 106 25.60 6.36 -18.41
C ILE A 106 27.08 6.37 -18.02
N VAL A 107 27.59 7.53 -17.63
CA VAL A 107 28.96 7.69 -17.10
C VAL A 107 28.83 7.88 -15.60
N ASP A 108 29.44 6.99 -14.82
CA ASP A 108 29.50 7.14 -13.36
C ASP A 108 30.47 8.29 -13.01
N PRO A 109 30.12 9.18 -12.07
CA PRO A 109 30.93 10.35 -11.73
C PRO A 109 32.22 10.03 -10.97
N ASP A 110 32.45 8.76 -10.59
CA ASP A 110 33.62 8.29 -9.83
C ASP A 110 34.68 7.59 -10.71
N ASP A 111 34.50 7.57 -12.04
CA ASP A 111 35.39 6.91 -13.03
C ASP A 111 36.47 7.86 -13.62
N GLU A 112 37.11 8.71 -12.79
CA GLU A 112 38.30 9.52 -13.17
C GLU A 112 39.49 9.35 -12.22
#